data_AF-A0A7J4AUT9-F1
#
_entry.id   AF-A0A7J4AUT9-F1
#
_cell.length_a   1.000
_cell.length_b   1.000
_cell.length_c   1.000
_cell.angle_alpha   90.00
_cell.angle_beta   90.00
_cell.angle_gamma   90.00
#
_symmetry.space_group_name_H-M   'P 1'
#
loop_
_entity.id
_entity.type
_entity.pdbx_description
1 polymer ?
#
loop_
_entity_poly.entity_id
_entity_poly.type
_entity_poly.pdbx_seq_one_letter_code
_entity_poly.pdbx_strand_id
1 'polypeptide(L)'
;MIRRIIPLAFDSFGVRSMATFVETDDLKILIDPGVSLAPLRYGLEPHFLEWQRLDETWEEIRRYAESADVLIVTHYHYDHHDPEHPELYRGKIV
;
A
#
# COMPACT_ATOMS: atom_id res chain seq x y z
N MET A 1 -13.41 8.95 -17.04
CA MET A 1 -13.32 7.50 -17.33
C MET A 1 -12.11 6.91 -16.63
N ILE A 2 -12.13 5.60 -16.32
CA ILE A 2 -10.96 4.90 -15.76
C ILE A 2 -9.99 4.62 -16.90
N ARG A 3 -8.72 5.01 -16.73
CA ARG A 3 -7.64 4.76 -17.68
C ARG A 3 -6.82 3.54 -17.33
N ARG A 4 -6.52 3.35 -16.04
CA ARG A 4 -5.67 2.26 -15.57
C ARG A 4 -6.03 1.86 -14.15
N ILE A 5 -5.90 0.57 -13.87
CA ILE A 5 -5.97 -0.01 -12.53
C ILE A 5 -4.69 -0.83 -12.36
N ILE A 6 -3.91 -0.53 -11.33
CA ILE A 6 -2.68 -1.24 -11.01
C ILE A 6 -2.80 -1.81 -9.58
N PRO A 7 -2.87 -3.13 -9.44
CA PRO A 7 -2.64 -3.79 -8.16
C PRO A 7 -1.18 -3.60 -7.75
N LEU A 8 -0.90 -2.87 -6.68
CA LEU A 8 0.48 -2.62 -6.19
C LEU A 8 0.91 -3.70 -5.20
N ALA A 9 0.04 -4.05 -4.24
CA ALA A 9 0.39 -4.98 -3.18
C ALA A 9 -0.82 -5.74 -2.65
N PHE A 10 -0.65 -7.07 -2.52
CA PHE A 10 -1.66 -8.02 -2.07
C PHE A 10 -1.00 -9.22 -1.40
N ASP A 11 -1.79 -10.01 -0.67
CA ASP A 11 -1.38 -11.29 -0.07
C ASP A 11 -0.63 -12.20 -1.06
N SER A 12 -1.07 -12.25 -2.31
CA SER A 12 -0.46 -13.04 -3.38
C SER A 12 0.90 -12.50 -3.87
N PHE A 13 1.27 -11.28 -3.50
CA PHE A 13 2.52 -10.62 -3.88
C PHE A 13 3.60 -10.79 -2.78
N GLY A 14 3.32 -11.58 -1.75
CA GLY A 14 4.29 -11.95 -0.71
C GLY A 14 4.20 -11.12 0.57
N VAL A 15 3.27 -10.17 0.66
CA VAL A 15 3.03 -9.27 1.80
C VAL A 15 1.53 -9.17 2.07
N ARG A 16 1.12 -8.73 3.26
CA ARG A 16 -0.28 -8.39 3.52
C ARG A 16 -0.56 -6.95 3.09
N SER A 17 -1.49 -6.76 2.17
CA SER A 17 -1.88 -5.42 1.68
C SER A 17 -3.15 -5.48 0.82
N MET A 18 -3.71 -4.31 0.52
CA MET A 18 -4.73 -4.10 -0.52
C MET A 18 -4.39 -2.88 -1.39
N ALA A 19 -3.12 -2.48 -1.48
CA ALA A 19 -2.74 -1.26 -2.16
C ALA A 19 -3.09 -1.32 -3.66
N THR A 20 -4.00 -0.45 -4.09
CA THR A 20 -4.48 -0.39 -5.48
C THR A 20 -4.44 1.04 -6.00
N PHE A 21 -3.73 1.25 -7.10
CA PHE A 21 -3.71 2.53 -7.79
C PHE A 21 -4.71 2.56 -8.95
N VAL A 22 -5.54 3.60 -8.99
CA VAL A 22 -6.53 3.84 -10.03
C VAL A 22 -6.25 5.21 -10.64
N GLU A 23 -6.05 5.23 -11.96
CA GLU A 23 -5.93 6.48 -12.72
C GLU A 23 -7.20 6.70 -13.53
N THR A 24 -7.84 7.85 -13.33
CA THR A 24 -8.95 8.35 -14.16
C THR A 24 -8.44 9.44 -15.11
N ASP A 25 -9.34 10.03 -15.90
CA ASP A 25 -8.99 11.15 -16.79
C ASP A 25 -8.51 12.40 -16.04
N ASP A 26 -8.89 12.54 -14.77
CA ASP A 26 -8.81 13.76 -13.98
C ASP A 26 -8.17 13.59 -12.60
N LEU A 27 -8.09 12.36 -12.08
CA LEU A 27 -7.58 12.05 -10.75
C LEU A 27 -6.73 10.78 -10.74
N LYS A 28 -5.79 10.77 -9.81
CA LYS A 28 -5.03 9.59 -9.40
C LYS A 28 -5.41 9.23 -7.98
N ILE A 29 -5.92 8.01 -7.80
CA ILE A 29 -6.44 7.52 -6.53
C ILE A 29 -5.58 6.34 -6.09
N LEU A 30 -5.10 6.36 -4.85
CA LEU A 30 -4.46 5.21 -4.23
C LEU A 30 -5.29 4.73 -3.04
N ILE A 31 -5.75 3.49 -3.12
CA ILE A 31 -6.60 2.84 -2.13
C ILE A 31 -5.72 1.96 -1.24
N ASP A 32 -5.92 2.06 0.07
CA ASP A 32 -5.26 1.29 1.13
C ASP A 32 -3.73 1.26 1.01
N PRO A 33 -3.05 2.42 1.15
CA PRO A 33 -1.60 2.54 1.00
C PRO A 33 -0.84 1.99 2.23
N GLY A 34 -1.16 0.78 2.68
CA GLY A 34 -0.48 0.08 3.78
C GLY A 34 0.14 -1.22 3.31
N VAL A 35 1.11 -1.72 4.07
CA VAL A 35 1.72 -3.03 3.83
C VAL A 35 2.23 -3.59 5.16
N SER A 36 2.08 -4.90 5.39
CA SER A 36 2.61 -5.54 6.58
C SER A 36 3.02 -6.99 6.32
N LEU A 37 3.66 -7.62 7.32
CA LEU A 37 3.89 -9.06 7.38
C LEU A 37 3.09 -9.66 8.54
N ALA A 38 2.74 -10.94 8.42
CA ALA A 38 2.28 -11.69 9.59
C ALA A 38 3.48 -11.87 10.54
N PRO A 39 3.35 -11.58 11.85
CA PRO A 39 4.46 -11.68 12.79
C PRO A 39 4.98 -13.12 12.90
N LEU A 40 4.09 -14.11 12.75
CA LEU A 40 4.44 -15.52 12.66
C LEU A 40 3.61 -16.18 11.56
N ARG A 41 4.25 -17.04 10.76
CA ARG A 41 3.56 -17.99 9.87
C ARG A 41 4.00 -19.41 10.24
N TYR A 42 3.04 -20.25 10.60
CA TYR A 42 3.31 -21.61 11.08
C TYR A 42 4.28 -21.67 12.27
N GLY A 43 4.27 -20.64 13.13
CA GLY A 43 5.16 -20.54 14.29
C GLY A 43 6.59 -20.09 13.98
N LEU A 44 6.86 -19.68 12.73
CA LEU A 44 8.15 -19.15 12.30
C LEU A 44 8.06 -17.63 12.07
N GLU A 45 9.11 -16.91 12.41
CA GLU A 45 9.28 -15.51 12.05
C GLU A 45 9.40 -15.34 10.53
N PRO A 46 9.13 -14.14 9.99
CA PRO A 46 9.27 -13.90 8.56
C PRO A 46 10.70 -14.16 8.09
N HIS A 47 10.82 -14.86 6.97
CA HIS A 47 12.09 -15.09 6.32
C HIS A 47 12.69 -13.76 5.81
N PHE A 48 14.01 -13.68 5.67
CA PHE A 48 14.68 -12.44 5.24
C PHE A 48 14.15 -11.89 3.90
N LEU A 49 13.75 -12.78 2.98
CA LEU A 49 13.15 -12.41 1.70
C LEU A 49 11.77 -11.77 1.85
N GLU A 50 11.01 -12.10 2.89
CA GLU A 50 9.71 -11.46 3.17
C GLU A 50 9.93 -10.03 3.68
N TRP A 51 10.94 -9.81 4.54
CA TRP A 51 11.34 -8.46 4.94
C TRP A 51 11.81 -7.63 3.75
N GLN A 52 12.65 -8.19 2.88
CA GLN A 52 13.06 -7.48 1.67
C GLN A 52 11.86 -7.13 0.79
N ARG A 53 10.90 -8.06 0.62
CA ARG A 53 9.68 -7.79 -0.14
C ARG A 53 8.82 -6.70 0.51
N LEU A 54 8.72 -6.68 1.84
CA LEU A 54 8.02 -5.62 2.57
C LEU A 54 8.59 -4.24 2.22
N ASP A 55 9.92 -4.10 2.29
CA ASP A 55 10.61 -2.85 2.00
C ASP A 55 10.42 -2.42 0.53
N GLU A 56 10.62 -3.36 -0.42
CA GLU A 56 10.41 -3.12 -1.86
C GLU A 56 8.99 -2.65 -2.14
N THR A 57 7.99 -3.30 -1.55
CA THR A 57 6.59 -2.95 -1.72
C THR A 57 6.24 -1.61 -1.08
N TRP A 58 6.77 -1.32 0.10
CA TRP A 58 6.56 -0.04 0.76
C TRP A 58 7.05 1.13 -0.08
N GLU A 59 8.26 1.01 -0.64
CA GLU A 59 8.82 2.03 -1.53
C GLU A 59 7.99 2.22 -2.81
N GLU A 60 7.44 1.14 -3.38
CA GLU A 60 6.52 1.23 -4.51
C GLU A 60 5.22 1.97 -4.14
N ILE A 61 4.57 1.60 -3.02
CA ILE A 61 3.36 2.27 -2.52
C ILE A 61 3.62 3.75 -2.31
N ARG A 62 4.72 4.12 -1.65
CA ARG A 62 5.11 5.53 -1.41
C ARG A 62 5.26 6.30 -2.71
N ARG A 63 5.94 5.73 -3.71
CA ARG A 63 6.12 6.37 -5.01
C ARG A 63 4.79 6.63 -5.72
N TYR A 64 3.83 5.71 -5.63
CA TYR A 64 2.50 5.94 -6.18
C TYR A 64 1.71 6.97 -5.37
N ALA A 65 1.82 6.95 -4.03
CA ALA A 65 1.17 7.91 -3.14
C ALA A 65 1.65 9.34 -3.39
N GLU A 66 2.95 9.56 -3.65
CA GLU A 66 3.51 10.87 -4.02
C GLU A 66 2.78 11.47 -5.23
N SER A 67 2.45 10.62 -6.21
CA SER A 67 1.77 11.03 -7.45
C SER A 67 0.24 11.03 -7.37
N ALA A 68 -0.35 10.48 -6.31
CA ALA A 68 -1.79 10.40 -6.12
C ALA A 68 -2.38 11.76 -5.71
N ASP A 69 -3.60 12.05 -6.13
CA ASP A 69 -4.38 13.21 -5.69
C ASP A 69 -5.25 12.85 -4.48
N VAL A 70 -5.75 11.62 -4.45
CA VAL A 70 -6.65 11.07 -3.43
C VAL A 70 -6.03 9.81 -2.82
N LEU A 71 -6.05 9.71 -1.49
CA LEU A 71 -5.78 8.47 -0.76
C LEU A 71 -7.07 7.98 -0.12
N ILE A 72 -7.39 6.69 -0.24
CA ILE A 72 -8.54 6.09 0.43
C ILE A 72 -8.01 5.10 1.45
N VAL A 73 -8.50 5.16 2.69
CA VAL A 73 -8.26 4.13 3.71
C VAL A 73 -9.60 3.51 4.06
N THR A 74 -9.78 2.24 3.73
CA THR A 74 -11.04 1.53 3.94
C THR A 74 -11.29 1.20 5.41
N HIS A 75 -10.23 0.84 6.14
CA HIS A 75 -10.24 0.59 7.59
C HIS A 75 -8.81 0.62 8.17
N TYR A 76 -8.69 0.51 9.49
CA TYR A 76 -7.46 0.86 10.22
C TYR A 76 -6.55 -0.31 10.62
N HIS A 77 -6.57 -1.43 9.90
CA HIS A 77 -5.52 -2.44 10.05
C HIS A 77 -4.24 -2.01 9.33
N TYR A 78 -3.07 -2.34 9.85
CA TYR A 78 -1.79 -1.80 9.37
C TYR A 78 -1.36 -2.25 7.97
N ASP A 79 -2.03 -3.25 7.39
CA ASP A 79 -1.95 -3.58 5.97
C ASP A 79 -2.75 -2.65 5.04
N HIS A 80 -3.47 -1.66 5.60
CA HIS A 80 -4.27 -0.69 4.84
C HIS A 80 -3.82 0.76 5.06
N HIS A 81 -3.09 1.05 6.15
CA HIS A 81 -2.49 2.35 6.44
C HIS A 81 -1.24 2.17 7.31
N ASP A 82 -0.32 3.11 7.22
CA ASP A 82 0.87 3.15 8.08
C ASP A 82 0.82 4.36 9.03
N PRO A 83 0.58 4.16 10.33
CA PRO A 83 0.52 5.25 11.31
C PRO A 83 1.88 5.90 11.60
N GLU A 84 3.00 5.26 11.24
CA GLU A 84 4.34 5.82 11.39
C GLU A 84 4.70 6.81 10.28
N HIS A 85 3.94 6.82 9.18
CA HIS A 85 4.17 7.66 8.00
C HIS A 85 2.99 8.60 7.66
N PRO A 86 2.49 9.42 8.61
CA PRO A 86 1.35 10.31 8.38
C PRO A 86 1.62 11.40 7.33
N GLU A 87 2.89 11.69 7.02
CA GLU A 87 3.27 12.62 5.96
C GLU A 87 2.81 12.18 4.57
N LEU A 88 2.52 10.89 4.37
CA LEU A 88 1.99 10.33 3.11
C LEU A 88 0.69 11.04 2.69
N TYR A 89 -0.13 11.44 3.66
CA TYR A 89 -1.42 12.08 3.46
C TYR A 89 -1.34 13.59 3.24
N ARG A 90 -0.15 14.19 3.38
CA ARG A 90 0.00 15.64 3.30
C ARG A 90 -0.33 16.14 1.90
N GLY A 91 -1.28 17.08 1.82
CA GLY A 91 -1.71 17.69 0.57
C GLY A 91 -2.54 16.78 -0.33
N LYS A 92 -2.98 15.63 0.20
CA LYS A 92 -3.90 14.70 -0.48
C LYS A 92 -5.34 14.95 -0.01
N ILE A 93 -6.30 14.60 -0.84
CA ILE A 93 -7.68 14.40 -0.41
C ILE A 93 -7.75 13.00 0.24
N VAL A 94 -8.34 12.89 1.42
CA VAL A 94 -8.44 11.63 2.19
C VAL A 94 -9.86 11.41 2.65
#